data_AF-A0A1Z4JA55-F1
#
_entry.id   AF-A0A1Z4JA55-F1
#
_cell.length_a   1.000
_cell.length_b   1.000
_cell.length_c   1.000
_cell.angle_alpha   90.00
_cell.angle_beta   90.00
_cell.angle_gamma   90.00
#
_symmetry.space_group_name_H-M   'P 1'
#
loop_
_entity.id
_entity.type
_entity.pdbx_description
1 polymer ?
#
loop_
_entity_poly.entity_id
_entity_poly.type
_entity_poly.pdbx_seq_one_letter_code
_entity_poly.pdbx_strand_id
1 'polypeptide(L)' 'MDKLILLSFDVEGFDVPEEYGQPLDKTIKFKASAEGLDHGLALLDRLETCLNWFKPQARFVTFSEFQAS' A
#
# COMPACT_ATOMS: atom_id res chain seq x y z
N MET A 1 12.96 25.21 -2.57
CA MET A 1 11.95 24.41 -3.29
C MET A 1 11.80 23.12 -2.52
N ASP A 2 10.67 22.94 -1.84
CA ASP A 2 10.47 21.77 -1.00
C ASP A 2 10.31 20.54 -1.89
N LYS A 3 11.08 19.48 -1.60
CA LYS A 3 10.95 18.20 -2.30
C LYS A 3 9.72 17.49 -1.74
N LEU A 4 8.73 17.26 -2.60
CA LEU A 4 7.54 16.50 -2.27
C LEU A 4 7.77 15.03 -2.61
N ILE A 5 7.41 14.15 -1.68
CA ILE A 5 7.39 12.71 -1.90
C ILE A 5 5.95 12.25 -1.70
N LEU A 6 5.33 11.79 -2.79
CA LEU A 6 4.04 11.13 -2.77
C LEU A 6 4.26 9.62 -2.71
N LEU A 7 3.63 8.98 -1.73
CA LEU A 7 3.59 7.52 -1.61
C LEU A 7 2.17 7.06 -1.89
N SER A 8 2.00 6.19 -2.88
CA SER A 8 0.72 5.61 -3.27
C SER A 8 0.84 4.09 -3.18
N PHE A 9 -0.11 3.46 -2.50
CA PHE A 9 -0.19 2.02 -2.35
C PHE A 9 -1.47 1.56 -3.02
N ASP A 10 -1.32 0.59 -3.91
CA ASP A 10 -2.45 -0.13 -4.46
C ASP A 10 -2.70 -1.37 -3.60
N VAL A 11 -3.96 -1.58 -3.19
CA VAL A 11 -4.35 -2.70 -2.33
C VAL A 11 -5.25 -3.62 -3.15
N GLU A 12 -4.65 -4.27 -4.13
CA GLU A 12 -5.29 -5.16 -5.10
C GLU A 12 -4.46 -6.44 -5.34
N GLY A 13 -4.97 -7.35 -6.17
CA GLY A 13 -4.22 -8.53 -6.63
C GLY A 13 -4.32 -9.79 -5.75
N PHE A 14 -5.32 -9.88 -4.87
CA PHE A 14 -5.56 -11.10 -4.08
C PHE A 14 -6.24 -12.23 -4.86
N ASP A 15 -6.65 -11.98 -6.09
CA ASP A 15 -7.33 -12.88 -7.01
C ASP A 15 -6.58 -13.08 -8.34
N VAL A 16 -5.31 -12.71 -8.40
CA VAL A 16 -4.41 -12.88 -9.55
C VAL A 16 -4.53 -14.24 -10.25
N PRO A 17 -4.69 -15.39 -9.56
CA PRO A 17 -4.86 -16.67 -10.25
C PRO A 17 -6.10 -16.73 -11.16
N GLU A 18 -7.18 -16.00 -10.85
CA GLU A 18 -8.36 -15.91 -11.72
C GLU A 18 -8.07 -15.20 -13.04
N GLU A 19 -7.15 -14.23 -13.05
CA GLU A 19 -6.67 -13.56 -14.26
C GLU A 19 -5.95 -14.53 -15.21
N TYR A 20 -5.38 -15.61 -14.66
CA TYR A 20 -4.75 -16.70 -15.41
C TYR A 20 -5.70 -17.88 -15.67
N GLY A 21 -7.01 -17.69 -15.47
CA GLY A 21 -8.03 -18.71 -15.71
C GLY A 21 -8.08 -19.81 -14.65
N GLN A 22 -7.51 -19.57 -13.46
CA GLN A 22 -7.56 -20.50 -12.33
C GLN A 22 -8.60 -20.01 -11.31
N PRO A 23 -9.84 -20.53 -11.35
CA PRO A 23 -10.87 -20.12 -10.42
C PRO A 23 -10.47 -20.48 -8.98
N LEU A 24 -10.59 -19.51 -8.08
CA LEU A 24 -10.35 -19.69 -6.66
C LEU A 24 -11.68 -19.79 -5.91
N ASP A 25 -11.74 -20.70 -4.94
CA ASP A 25 -12.85 -20.73 -4.01
C ASP A 25 -12.91 -19.42 -3.21
N LYS A 26 -14.12 -18.90 -2.99
CA LYS A 26 -14.33 -17.62 -2.29
C LYS A 26 -13.70 -17.60 -0.91
N THR A 27 -13.74 -18.69 -0.16
CA THR A 27 -13.13 -18.77 1.17
C THR A 27 -11.61 -18.61 1.08
N ILE A 28 -10.98 -19.17 0.05
CA ILE A 28 -9.55 -19.00 -0.20
C ILE A 28 -9.24 -17.55 -0.57
N LYS A 29 -10.04 -16.92 -1.43
CA LYS A 29 -9.88 -15.49 -1.79
C LYS A 29 -9.93 -14.60 -0.55
N PHE A 30 -10.97 -14.75 0.26
CA PHE A 30 -11.12 -13.96 1.49
C PHE A 30 -9.94 -14.15 2.44
N LYS A 31 -9.45 -15.38 2.58
CA LYS A 31 -8.28 -15.67 3.41
C LYS A 31 -7.01 -15.00 2.85
N ALA A 32 -6.77 -15.11 1.55
CA ALA A 32 -5.62 -14.47 0.90
C ALA A 32 -5.66 -12.94 1.02
N SER A 33 -6.84 -12.32 0.88
CA SER A 33 -7.02 -10.87 1.09
C SER A 33 -6.74 -10.46 2.53
N ALA A 34 -7.23 -11.22 3.51
CA ALA A 34 -6.99 -10.94 4.93
C ALA A 34 -5.50 -11.07 5.29
N GLU A 35 -4.85 -12.17 4.89
CA GLU A 35 -3.41 -12.38 5.12
C GLU A 35 -2.57 -11.32 4.40
N GLY A 36 -2.95 -10.95 3.18
CA GLY A 36 -2.30 -9.89 2.42
C GLY A 36 -2.42 -8.52 3.08
N LEU A 37 -3.59 -8.19 3.63
CA LEU A 37 -3.82 -6.96 4.37
C LEU A 37 -2.96 -6.91 5.64
N ASP A 38 -2.87 -8.00 6.41
CA ASP A 38 -2.03 -8.06 7.62
C ASP A 38 -0.55 -7.79 7.31
N HIS A 39 -0.02 -8.39 6.24
CA HIS A 39 1.34 -8.11 5.79
C HIS A 39 1.50 -6.66 5.29
N GLY A 40 0.49 -6.12 4.60
CA GLY A 40 0.45 -4.73 4.15
C GLY A 40 0.52 -3.76 5.32
N LEU A 41 -0.26 -3.99 6.38
CA LEU A 41 -0.23 -3.18 7.61
C LEU A 41 1.14 -3.21 8.28
N ALA A 42 1.78 -4.39 8.39
CA ALA A 42 3.12 -4.50 8.93
C ALA A 42 4.18 -3.77 8.08
N LEU A 43 4.01 -3.74 6.74
CA LEU A 43 4.87 -2.96 5.85
C LEU A 43 4.69 -1.45 6.10
N LEU A 44 3.45 -0.99 6.25
CA LEU A 44 3.14 0.42 6.48
C LEU A 44 3.72 0.93 7.81
N ASP A 45 3.72 0.11 8.86
CA ASP A 45 4.33 0.45 10.15
C ASP A 45 5.86 0.63 10.05
N ARG A 46 6.52 -0.26 9.31
CA ARG A 46 7.96 -0.15 9.00
C ARG A 46 8.26 1.09 8.14
N LEU A 47 7.37 1.37 7.19
CA LEU A 47 7.49 2.54 6.34
C LEU A 47 7.36 3.81 7.18
N GLU A 48 6.35 3.93 8.04
CA GLU A 48 6.17 5.08 8.94
C GLU A 48 7.44 5.36 9.75
N THR A 49 8.08 4.32 10.29
CA THR A 49 9.37 4.46 11.00
C THR A 49 10.44 5.10 10.12
N CYS A 50 10.57 4.66 8.87
CA CYS A 50 11.51 5.21 7.89
C CYS A 50 11.17 6.68 7.52
N LEU A 51 9.89 6.97 7.30
CA LEU A 51 9.43 8.31 6.94
C LEU A 51 9.64 9.31 8.08
N ASN A 52 9.43 8.89 9.32
CA ASN A 52 9.70 9.72 10.50
C ASN A 52 11.18 10.04 10.66
N TRP A 53 12.07 9.10 10.32
CA TRP A 53 13.52 9.37 10.25
C TRP A 53 13.87 10.37 9.14
N PHE A 54 13.19 10.30 7.99
CA PHE A 54 13.48 11.14 6.83
C PHE A 54 12.79 12.52 6.84
N LYS A 55 11.79 12.71 7.71
CA LYS A 55 10.94 13.91 7.83
C LYS A 55 11.70 15.26 7.86
N PRO A 56 12.90 15.40 8.44
CA PRO A 56 13.65 16.67 8.39
C PRO A 56 14.13 17.08 6.99
N GLN A 57 14.11 16.15 6.01
CA GLN A 57 14.74 16.31 4.70
C GLN A 57 13.73 16.42 3.55
N ALA A 58 12.46 16.07 3.78
CA ALA A 58 11.40 16.12 2.78
C ALA A 58 10.01 16.23 3.41
N ARG A 59 9.05 16.73 2.62
CA ARG A 59 7.64 16.74 3.00
C ARG A 59 6.92 15.57 2.31
N PHE A 60 6.37 14.67 3.13
CA PHE A 60 5.49 13.61 2.68
C PHE A 60 4.06 14.13 2.53
N VAL A 61 3.39 13.73 1.46
CA VAL A 61 2.01 14.13 1.17
C VAL A 61 1.17 12.92 0.80
N THR A 62 -0.10 12.97 1.14
CA THR A 62 -1.14 12.08 0.64
C THR A 62 -1.47 12.41 -0.81
N PHE A 63 -2.13 11.47 -1.50
CA PHE A 63 -2.59 11.70 -2.87
C PHE A 63 -3.55 12.90 -2.97
N SER A 64 -4.47 13.06 -2.02
CA SER A 64 -5.40 14.20 -1.98
C SER A 64 -4.68 15.53 -1.81
N GLU A 65 -3.65 15.59 -0.96
CA GLU A 65 -2.82 16.79 -0.78
C GLU A 65 -2.00 17.11 -2.03
N PHE A 66 -1.53 16.09 -2.76
CA PHE A 66 -0.83 16.27 -4.03
C PHE A 66 -1.75 16.82 -5.12
N GLN A 67 -2.99 16.33 -5.23
CA GLN A 67 -3.95 16.82 -6.22
C GLN A 67 -4.39 18.27 -5.99
N ALA A 68 -4.29 18.77 -4.76
CA ALA A 68 -4.68 20.13 -4.38
C ALA A 68 -3.56 21.18 -4.58
N SER A 69 -2.35 20.75 -4.92
CA SER A 69 -1.16 21.60 -5.14
C SER A 69 -0.84 21.80 -6.62
#